data_AF-A0A8J8K1K4-F1
#
_entry.id   AF-A0A8J8K1K4-F1
#
_cell.length_a   1.000
_cell.length_b   1.000
_cell.length_c   1.000
_cell.angle_alpha   90.00
_cell.angle_beta   90.00
_cell.angle_gamma   90.00
#
_symmetry.space_group_name_H-M   'P 1'
#
loop_
_entity.id
_entity.type
_entity.pdbx_description
1 polymer ?
#
loop_
_entity_poly.entity_id
_entity_poly.type
_entity_poly.pdbx_seq_one_letter_code
_entity_poly.pdbx_strand_id
1 'polypeptide(L)'
;MFINRKSRFAFFIFSSILLFSVNYIDTINLSSAYEDKIGHVLLRYHLGADTVPTYAHYIQQYLEEIGIEVTLINQDWDGYVDTLLNTHDYDLTYVGITNFGTTPEIQRLYTENGSLDICRFSKDIPYYNESEQMQNLAVTILELEERQQLYFDWQQLMMDKIVPIFPLDAPKFYSVIWSNIKGYDMRWGFDASCPYMRFDGLHEGQVTVNEFNTRDAMWSELNPLLFHESSSSWIYELTADPLLQWSPDQVPLKTGLIDNWEQISDDHFKFYLRDDVYWNPSFNVTERTSSSTPLITGGLVTDVGELMLGLKDGEYSDGT
;
A
#
# COMPACT_ATOMS: atom_id res chain seq x y z
N MET A 1 -48.48 12.27 24.29
CA MET A 1 -47.33 11.83 23.49
C MET A 1 -47.80 10.75 22.53
N PHE A 2 -48.22 11.14 21.33
CA PHE A 2 -48.78 10.21 20.34
C PHE A 2 -47.63 9.53 19.59
N ILE A 3 -47.25 8.33 20.01
CA ILE A 3 -46.29 7.50 19.27
C ILE A 3 -46.97 7.09 17.95
N ASN A 4 -46.37 7.54 16.85
CA ASN A 4 -46.84 7.35 15.48
C ASN A 4 -47.03 5.86 15.16
N ARG A 5 -48.17 5.49 14.56
CA ARG A 5 -48.50 4.10 14.17
C ARG A 5 -47.41 3.44 13.31
N LYS A 6 -46.62 4.20 12.55
CA LYS A 6 -45.47 3.68 11.77
C LYS A 6 -44.32 3.17 12.65
N SER A 7 -44.11 3.75 13.84
CA SER A 7 -43.07 3.32 14.79
C SER A 7 -43.40 1.98 15.44
N ARG A 8 -44.69 1.70 15.71
CA ARG A 8 -45.11 0.39 16.26
C ARG A 8 -44.94 -0.75 15.27
N PHE A 9 -45.10 -0.50 13.98
CA PHE A 9 -44.90 -1.51 12.94
C PHE A 9 -43.42 -1.83 12.74
N ALA A 10 -42.55 -0.82 12.76
CA ALA A 10 -41.10 -1.02 12.69
C ALA A 10 -40.55 -1.79 13.91
N PHE A 11 -41.05 -1.50 15.12
CA PHE A 11 -40.64 -2.20 16.33
C PHE A 11 -41.07 -3.68 16.33
N PHE A 12 -42.25 -3.98 15.79
CA PHE A 12 -42.74 -5.35 15.67
C PHE A 12 -41.95 -6.17 14.64
N ILE A 13 -41.54 -5.53 13.53
CA ILE A 13 -40.66 -6.17 12.54
C ILE A 13 -39.26 -6.40 13.12
N PHE A 14 -38.68 -5.42 13.82
CA PHE A 14 -37.37 -5.62 14.46
C PHE A 14 -37.40 -6.68 15.56
N SER A 15 -38.45 -6.73 16.39
CA SER A 15 -38.58 -7.75 17.44
C SER A 15 -38.83 -9.14 16.85
N SER A 16 -39.56 -9.24 15.74
CA SER A 16 -39.77 -10.52 15.06
C SER A 16 -38.53 -10.99 14.31
N ILE A 17 -37.74 -10.10 13.69
CA ILE A 17 -36.44 -10.45 13.10
C ILE A 17 -35.46 -10.94 14.18
N LEU A 18 -35.44 -10.31 15.36
CA LEU A 18 -34.66 -10.78 16.51
C LEU A 18 -35.16 -12.12 17.06
N LEU A 19 -36.48 -12.36 17.10
CA LEU A 19 -37.03 -13.64 17.54
C LEU A 19 -36.83 -14.75 16.50
N PHE A 20 -36.78 -14.43 15.21
CA PHE A 20 -36.40 -15.38 14.16
C PHE A 20 -34.90 -15.63 14.16
N SER A 21 -34.04 -14.65 14.44
CA SER A 21 -32.60 -14.90 14.58
C SER A 21 -32.23 -15.69 15.83
N VAL A 22 -33.06 -15.64 16.89
CA VAL A 22 -32.85 -16.44 18.12
C VAL A 22 -33.43 -17.85 18.00
N ASN A 23 -34.48 -18.07 17.20
CA ASN A 23 -35.08 -19.40 17.02
C ASN A 23 -34.66 -20.13 15.73
N TYR A 24 -33.92 -19.48 14.82
CA TYR A 24 -33.16 -20.13 13.74
C TYR A 24 -31.69 -20.37 14.14
N ILE A 25 -31.43 -20.34 15.45
CA ILE A 25 -30.45 -21.24 16.06
C ILE A 25 -31.23 -22.50 16.39
N ASP A 26 -31.71 -23.19 15.35
CA ASP A 26 -31.69 -24.64 15.46
C ASP A 26 -30.24 -24.94 15.75
N THR A 27 -30.01 -25.53 16.91
CA THR A 27 -28.80 -26.25 17.26
C THR A 27 -28.42 -27.14 16.08
N ILE A 28 -27.69 -26.58 15.11
CA ILE A 28 -26.58 -27.28 14.51
C ILE A 28 -25.82 -27.75 15.74
N ASN A 29 -25.84 -29.06 15.94
CA ASN A 29 -25.02 -29.70 16.94
C ASN A 29 -23.57 -29.28 16.66
N LEU A 30 -23.14 -28.17 17.27
CA LEU A 30 -21.74 -27.79 17.46
C LEU A 30 -21.03 -28.80 18.39
N SER A 31 -21.68 -29.93 18.70
CA SER A 31 -21.19 -31.02 19.53
C SER A 31 -20.66 -32.22 18.73
N SER A 32 -20.34 -32.03 17.45
CA SER A 32 -19.38 -32.93 16.80
C SER A 32 -18.44 -32.11 15.94
N ALA A 33 -17.56 -31.34 16.60
CA ALA A 33 -16.19 -31.29 16.08
C ALA A 33 -15.83 -32.74 15.73
N TYR A 34 -15.37 -32.99 14.51
CA TYR A 34 -14.97 -34.32 14.06
C TYR A 34 -14.14 -34.97 15.18
N GLU A 35 -14.63 -36.06 15.80
CA GLU A 35 -13.94 -36.67 16.94
C GLU A 35 -12.52 -37.12 16.54
N ASP A 36 -12.33 -37.41 15.25
CA ASP A 36 -11.05 -37.71 14.64
C ASP A 36 -10.55 -36.50 13.85
N LYS A 37 -9.56 -35.78 14.42
CA LYS A 37 -8.80 -34.76 13.70
C LYS A 37 -8.13 -35.40 12.48
N ILE A 38 -8.37 -34.85 11.30
CA ILE A 38 -7.81 -35.33 10.02
C ILE A 38 -6.50 -34.62 9.64
N GLY A 39 -6.17 -33.53 10.33
CA GLY A 39 -4.94 -32.78 10.07
C GLY A 39 -4.64 -31.74 11.15
N HIS A 40 -3.41 -31.25 11.13
CA HIS A 40 -2.93 -30.14 11.94
C HIS A 40 -2.16 -29.18 11.03
N VAL A 41 -2.39 -27.88 11.17
CA VAL A 41 -1.73 -26.83 10.40
C VAL A 41 -1.32 -25.65 11.29
N LEU A 42 -0.21 -25.01 10.93
CA LEU A 42 0.29 -23.78 11.54
C LEU A 42 -0.14 -22.56 10.72
N LEU A 43 -0.91 -21.66 11.32
CA LEU A 43 -1.30 -20.38 10.72
C LEU A 43 -0.55 -19.23 11.39
N ARG A 44 0.30 -18.55 10.61
CA ARG A 44 1.02 -17.35 11.05
C ARG A 44 0.40 -16.07 10.51
N TYR A 45 0.38 -15.03 11.34
CA TYR A 45 -0.16 -13.71 10.96
C TYR A 45 0.48 -12.58 11.77
N HIS A 46 0.37 -11.34 11.28
CA HIS A 46 0.84 -10.14 12.00
C HIS A 46 -0.30 -9.38 12.69
N LEU A 47 0.03 -8.61 13.73
CA LEU A 47 -0.93 -7.80 14.51
C LEU A 47 -1.25 -6.41 13.91
N GLY A 48 -0.75 -6.10 12.71
CA GLY A 48 -0.70 -4.71 12.21
C GLY A 48 -2.05 -4.10 11.81
N ALA A 49 -3.09 -4.90 11.61
CA ALA A 49 -4.45 -4.42 11.40
C ALA A 49 -5.43 -5.20 12.27
N ASP A 50 -6.35 -4.49 12.94
CA ASP A 50 -7.31 -5.04 13.92
C ASP A 50 -8.16 -6.21 13.36
N THR A 51 -8.32 -6.29 12.04
CA THR A 51 -9.09 -7.33 11.36
C THR A 51 -8.33 -8.65 11.20
N VAL A 52 -7.00 -8.63 11.17
CA VAL A 52 -6.18 -9.83 10.90
C VAL A 52 -6.37 -10.92 11.96
N PRO A 53 -6.33 -10.64 13.28
CA PRO A 53 -6.59 -11.64 14.30
C PRO A 53 -8.00 -12.23 14.19
N THR A 54 -8.98 -11.40 13.81
CA THR A 54 -10.37 -11.84 13.64
C THR A 54 -10.50 -12.86 12.51
N TYR A 55 -9.87 -12.60 11.36
CA TYR A 55 -9.84 -13.56 10.25
C TYR A 55 -9.12 -14.86 10.61
N ALA A 56 -7.99 -14.78 11.33
CA ALA A 56 -7.26 -15.96 11.79
C ALA A 56 -8.15 -16.88 12.67
N HIS A 57 -8.93 -16.31 13.59
CA HIS A 57 -9.88 -17.05 14.41
C HIS A 57 -11.05 -17.65 13.61
N TYR A 58 -11.57 -16.93 12.60
CA TYR A 58 -12.59 -17.51 11.72
C TYR A 58 -12.03 -18.69 10.91
N ILE A 59 -10.83 -18.58 10.36
CA ILE A 59 -10.17 -19.68 9.64
C ILE A 59 -10.00 -20.89 10.57
N GLN A 60 -9.52 -20.68 11.80
CA GLN A 60 -9.41 -21.73 12.81
C GLN A 60 -10.77 -22.43 13.03
N GLN A 61 -11.84 -21.66 13.28
CA GLN A 61 -13.17 -22.22 13.53
C GLN A 61 -13.69 -23.04 12.32
N TYR A 62 -13.60 -22.50 11.10
CA TYR A 62 -14.09 -23.20 9.91
C TYR A 62 -13.29 -24.46 9.57
N LEU A 63 -11.98 -24.45 9.82
CA LEU A 63 -11.13 -25.63 9.60
C LEU A 63 -11.36 -26.69 10.68
N GLU A 64 -11.62 -26.29 11.93
CA GLU A 64 -11.98 -27.21 13.01
C GLU A 64 -13.30 -27.95 12.73
N GLU A 65 -14.28 -27.29 12.09
CA GLU A 65 -15.56 -27.92 11.69
C GLU A 65 -15.38 -29.10 10.74
N ILE A 66 -14.30 -29.10 9.94
CA ILE A 66 -13.94 -30.20 9.02
C ILE A 66 -12.83 -31.11 9.58
N GLY A 67 -12.48 -30.95 10.86
CA GLY A 67 -11.51 -31.80 11.55
C GLY A 67 -10.04 -31.41 11.37
N ILE A 68 -9.74 -30.19 10.92
CA ILE A 68 -8.37 -29.67 10.81
C ILE A 68 -8.08 -28.77 12.03
N GLU A 69 -7.13 -29.17 12.85
CA GLU A 69 -6.67 -28.35 13.98
C GLU A 69 -5.73 -27.24 13.48
N VAL A 70 -6.00 -26.00 13.87
CA VAL A 70 -5.19 -24.84 13.48
C VAL A 70 -4.50 -24.25 14.69
N THR A 71 -3.16 -24.23 14.69
CA THR A 71 -2.37 -23.46 15.67
C THR A 71 -2.16 -22.05 15.14
N LEU A 72 -2.67 -21.06 15.87
CA LEU A 72 -2.49 -19.64 15.56
C LEU A 72 -1.21 -19.09 16.20
N ILE A 73 -0.32 -18.50 15.41
CA ILE A 73 0.87 -17.79 15.91
C ILE A 73 0.88 -16.36 15.38
N ASN A 74 0.83 -15.40 16.30
CA ASN A 74 0.96 -13.99 15.98
C ASN A 74 2.42 -13.55 16.05
N GLN A 75 2.82 -12.63 15.17
CA GLN A 75 4.16 -12.04 15.13
C GLN A 75 4.08 -10.50 15.02
N ASP A 76 5.15 -9.82 15.44
CA ASP A 76 5.39 -8.44 15.03
C ASP A 76 5.70 -8.38 13.52
N TRP A 77 5.65 -7.18 12.94
CA TRP A 77 5.79 -7.01 11.50
C TRP A 77 7.15 -7.51 10.97
N ASP A 78 8.24 -7.19 11.63
CA ASP A 78 9.58 -7.54 11.15
C ASP A 78 9.81 -9.06 11.18
N GLY A 79 9.44 -9.70 12.30
CA GLY A 79 9.49 -11.15 12.42
C GLY A 79 8.55 -11.86 11.44
N TYR A 80 7.40 -11.27 11.13
CA TYR A 80 6.47 -11.79 10.15
C TYR A 80 7.00 -11.69 8.72
N VAL A 81 7.62 -10.56 8.34
CA VAL A 81 8.23 -10.39 7.01
C VAL A 81 9.36 -11.38 6.78
N ASP A 82 10.24 -11.59 7.77
CA ASP A 82 11.29 -12.62 7.69
C ASP A 82 10.70 -14.03 7.53
N THR A 83 9.58 -14.28 8.21
CA THR A 83 8.84 -15.53 8.07
C THR A 83 8.29 -15.72 6.67
N LEU A 84 7.66 -14.70 6.10
CA LEU A 84 7.05 -14.75 4.76
C LEU A 84 8.06 -14.91 3.63
N LEU A 85 9.22 -14.25 3.73
CA LEU A 85 10.15 -14.13 2.60
C LEU A 85 11.38 -15.03 2.71
N ASN A 86 11.76 -15.44 3.92
CA ASN A 86 13.00 -16.20 4.14
C ASN A 86 12.71 -17.59 4.68
N THR A 87 12.12 -17.69 5.88
CA THR A 87 12.03 -18.99 6.58
C THR A 87 10.90 -19.87 6.09
N HIS A 88 9.78 -19.27 5.68
CA HIS A 88 8.56 -19.95 5.26
C HIS A 88 8.05 -20.99 6.29
N ASP A 89 8.22 -20.69 7.57
CA ASP A 89 7.84 -21.58 8.67
C ASP A 89 6.32 -21.51 8.96
N TYR A 90 5.49 -21.86 7.98
CA TYR A 90 4.02 -21.90 8.12
C TYR A 90 3.39 -22.86 7.11
N ASP A 91 2.21 -23.37 7.45
CA ASP A 91 1.35 -24.07 6.50
C ASP A 91 0.33 -23.10 5.87
N LEU A 92 -0.17 -22.16 6.67
CA LEU A 92 -1.10 -21.11 6.27
C LEU A 92 -0.60 -19.73 6.73
N THR A 93 -0.89 -18.72 5.93
CA THR A 93 -0.60 -17.34 6.29
C THR A 93 -1.70 -16.40 5.81
N TYR A 94 -2.00 -15.35 6.57
CA TYR A 94 -2.94 -14.30 6.17
C TYR A 94 -2.18 -13.02 5.89
N VAL A 95 -2.08 -12.65 4.61
CA VAL A 95 -1.32 -11.49 4.16
C VAL A 95 -2.17 -10.64 3.22
N GLY A 96 -2.22 -9.34 3.51
CA GLY A 96 -2.71 -8.36 2.56
C GLY A 96 -1.63 -8.10 1.52
N ILE A 97 -1.93 -8.36 0.25
CA ILE A 97 -1.00 -8.08 -0.83
C ILE A 97 -1.38 -6.77 -1.50
N THR A 98 -0.51 -5.78 -1.42
CA THR A 98 -0.71 -4.45 -2.00
C THR A 98 0.46 -4.10 -2.93
N ASN A 99 0.22 -3.13 -3.83
CA ASN A 99 1.29 -2.43 -4.55
C ASN A 99 2.04 -3.22 -5.66
N PHE A 100 1.32 -3.72 -6.68
CA PHE A 100 1.90 -4.34 -7.89
C PHE A 100 2.25 -3.36 -9.03
N GLY A 101 2.29 -2.06 -8.74
CA GLY A 101 2.41 -1.05 -9.79
C GLY A 101 1.13 -0.95 -10.63
N THR A 102 1.24 -0.32 -11.80
CA THR A 102 0.10 -0.08 -12.72
C THR A 102 -0.15 -1.24 -13.69
N THR A 103 0.72 -2.23 -13.71
CA THR A 103 0.60 -3.44 -14.52
C THR A 103 0.36 -4.66 -13.63
N PRO A 104 -0.44 -5.65 -14.07
CA PRO A 104 -0.63 -6.90 -13.35
C PRO A 104 0.60 -7.80 -13.47
N GLU A 105 1.76 -7.34 -13.01
CA GLU A 105 2.99 -8.13 -13.00
C GLU A 105 2.93 -9.14 -11.86
N ILE A 106 2.51 -10.35 -12.20
CA ILE A 106 2.21 -11.45 -11.28
C ILE A 106 3.42 -12.34 -10.98
N GLN A 107 4.52 -12.20 -11.74
CA GLN A 107 5.72 -13.04 -11.60
C GLN A 107 6.34 -12.95 -10.20
N ARG A 108 6.26 -11.78 -9.55
CA ARG A 108 6.78 -11.57 -8.20
C ARG A 108 6.20 -12.53 -7.16
N LEU A 109 4.97 -13.00 -7.36
CA LEU A 109 4.26 -13.92 -6.44
C LEU A 109 4.25 -15.37 -6.91
N TYR A 110 4.12 -15.60 -8.23
CA TYR A 110 3.75 -16.90 -8.81
C TYR A 110 4.86 -17.51 -9.66
N THR A 111 6.13 -17.21 -9.36
CA THR A 111 7.30 -17.84 -9.98
C THR A 111 8.35 -18.18 -8.94
N GLU A 112 9.15 -19.19 -9.26
CA GLU A 112 10.25 -19.64 -8.40
C GLU A 112 11.27 -18.52 -8.22
N ASN A 113 11.55 -18.15 -6.96
CA ASN A 113 12.41 -17.00 -6.60
C ASN A 113 11.84 -15.62 -6.97
N GLY A 114 10.52 -15.50 -7.14
CA GLY A 114 9.86 -14.21 -7.17
C GLY A 114 10.17 -13.41 -5.89
N SER A 115 10.25 -12.08 -5.99
CA SER A 115 10.59 -11.22 -4.83
C SER A 115 9.58 -11.31 -3.67
N LEU A 116 8.40 -11.86 -3.93
CA LEU A 116 7.32 -12.09 -2.97
C LEU A 116 6.82 -13.55 -3.09
N ASP A 117 7.72 -14.51 -3.23
CA ASP A 117 7.39 -15.95 -3.35
C ASP A 117 6.87 -16.58 -2.04
N ILE A 118 5.79 -16.00 -1.49
CA ILE A 118 5.17 -16.35 -0.22
C ILE A 118 4.66 -17.81 -0.22
N CYS A 119 4.31 -18.33 -1.39
CA CYS A 119 3.78 -19.69 -1.54
C CYS A 119 4.85 -20.72 -1.88
N ARG A 120 6.13 -20.33 -1.98
CA ARG A 120 7.23 -21.19 -2.45
C ARG A 120 6.91 -21.88 -3.77
N PHE A 121 6.43 -21.10 -4.71
CA PHE A 121 6.06 -21.56 -6.03
C PHE A 121 7.28 -22.19 -6.70
N SER A 122 7.17 -23.46 -7.07
CA SER A 122 8.30 -24.21 -7.61
C SER A 122 7.85 -25.18 -8.69
N LYS A 123 8.81 -25.70 -9.46
CA LYS A 123 8.57 -26.64 -10.56
C LYS A 123 7.92 -27.96 -10.13
N ASP A 124 7.96 -28.26 -8.84
CA ASP A 124 7.31 -29.43 -8.25
C ASP A 124 5.78 -29.26 -8.13
N ILE A 125 5.28 -28.02 -8.24
CA ILE A 125 3.84 -27.73 -8.25
C ILE A 125 3.26 -28.13 -9.61
N PRO A 126 2.17 -28.93 -9.64
CA PRO A 126 1.46 -29.23 -10.87
C PRO A 126 1.09 -27.95 -11.63
N TYR A 127 1.23 -27.98 -12.96
CA TYR A 127 0.94 -26.84 -13.84
C TYR A 127 1.86 -25.61 -13.66
N TYR A 128 2.95 -25.70 -12.88
CA TYR A 128 3.94 -24.62 -12.76
C TYR A 128 4.43 -24.14 -14.13
N ASN A 129 4.89 -25.05 -14.98
CA ASN A 129 5.47 -24.68 -16.28
C ASN A 129 4.45 -24.00 -17.21
N GLU A 130 3.18 -24.39 -17.12
CA GLU A 130 2.10 -23.78 -17.90
C GLU A 130 1.83 -22.36 -17.39
N SER A 131 1.74 -22.18 -16.07
CA SER A 131 1.62 -20.87 -15.43
C SER A 131 2.79 -19.94 -15.82
N GLU A 132 4.03 -20.41 -15.73
CA GLU A 132 5.22 -19.64 -16.08
C GLU A 132 5.24 -19.23 -17.55
N GLN A 133 4.83 -20.13 -18.46
CA GLN A 133 4.71 -19.82 -19.88
C GLN A 133 3.68 -18.71 -20.16
N MET A 134 2.50 -18.78 -19.53
CA MET A 134 1.47 -17.74 -19.68
C MET A 134 1.96 -16.39 -19.15
N GLN A 135 2.63 -16.38 -18.01
CA GLN A 135 3.21 -15.16 -17.42
C GLN A 135 4.26 -14.53 -18.34
N ASN A 136 5.17 -15.34 -18.89
CA ASN A 136 6.20 -14.86 -19.82
C ASN A 136 5.61 -14.37 -21.15
N LEU A 137 4.52 -14.97 -21.62
CA LEU A 137 3.83 -14.49 -22.81
C LEU A 137 3.14 -13.14 -22.55
N ALA A 138 2.51 -12.97 -21.38
CA ALA A 138 1.74 -11.78 -21.04
C ALA A 138 2.58 -10.48 -21.06
N VAL A 139 3.87 -10.55 -20.70
CA VAL A 139 4.76 -9.38 -20.73
C VAL A 139 5.19 -8.98 -22.15
N THR A 140 5.00 -9.86 -23.14
CA THR A 140 5.36 -9.60 -24.55
C THR A 140 4.19 -9.10 -25.40
N ILE A 141 2.95 -9.28 -24.94
CA ILE A 141 1.75 -8.84 -25.66
C ILE A 141 1.55 -7.33 -25.45
N LEU A 142 1.53 -6.58 -26.57
CA LEU A 142 1.29 -5.14 -26.57
C LEU A 142 -0.21 -4.78 -26.59
N GLU A 143 -1.02 -5.59 -27.25
CA GLU A 143 -2.47 -5.38 -27.35
C GLU A 143 -3.17 -5.67 -26.02
N LEU A 144 -3.86 -4.66 -25.48
CA LEU A 144 -4.40 -4.72 -24.12
C LEU A 144 -5.47 -5.80 -23.96
N GLU A 145 -6.38 -5.95 -24.92
CA GLU A 145 -7.48 -6.93 -24.86
C GLU A 145 -6.95 -8.36 -24.90
N GLU A 146 -5.97 -8.64 -25.76
CA GLU A 146 -5.33 -9.96 -25.85
C GLU A 146 -4.58 -10.30 -24.56
N ARG A 147 -3.82 -9.34 -24.03
CA ARG A 147 -3.11 -9.51 -22.77
C ARG A 147 -4.07 -9.73 -21.59
N GLN A 148 -5.19 -9.01 -21.58
CA GLN A 148 -6.23 -9.17 -20.57
C GLN A 148 -6.85 -10.58 -20.60
N GLN A 149 -7.17 -11.09 -21.79
CA GLN A 149 -7.72 -12.44 -21.92
C GLN A 149 -6.74 -13.50 -21.40
N LEU A 150 -5.44 -13.36 -21.71
CA LEU A 150 -4.42 -14.27 -21.21
C LEU A 150 -4.34 -14.27 -19.67
N TYR A 151 -4.49 -13.10 -19.02
CA TYR A 151 -4.55 -13.04 -17.56
C TYR A 151 -5.79 -13.72 -16.99
N PHE A 152 -6.96 -13.63 -17.65
CA PHE A 152 -8.16 -14.36 -17.22
C PHE A 152 -7.99 -15.87 -17.35
N ASP A 153 -7.43 -16.32 -18.46
CA ASP A 153 -7.15 -17.75 -18.67
C ASP A 153 -6.15 -18.27 -17.62
N TRP A 154 -5.13 -17.46 -17.31
CA TRP A 154 -4.15 -17.78 -16.28
C TRP A 154 -4.79 -17.82 -14.88
N GLN A 155 -5.63 -16.85 -14.53
CA GLN A 155 -6.36 -16.85 -13.26
C GLN A 155 -7.25 -18.10 -13.14
N GLN A 156 -7.90 -18.51 -14.22
CA GLN A 156 -8.71 -19.75 -14.24
C GLN A 156 -7.83 -20.99 -13.99
N LEU A 157 -6.66 -21.09 -14.63
CA LEU A 157 -5.69 -22.17 -14.36
C LEU A 157 -5.29 -22.21 -12.88
N MET A 158 -4.94 -21.05 -12.32
CA MET A 158 -4.52 -20.95 -10.92
C MET A 158 -5.63 -21.41 -9.97
N MET A 159 -6.87 -20.96 -10.17
CA MET A 159 -7.99 -21.27 -9.27
C MET A 159 -8.56 -22.67 -9.46
N ASP A 160 -8.47 -23.27 -10.65
CA ASP A 160 -9.01 -24.61 -10.89
C ASP A 160 -8.02 -25.73 -10.54
N LYS A 161 -6.71 -25.46 -10.61
CA LYS A 161 -5.69 -26.51 -10.60
C LYS A 161 -4.64 -26.40 -9.50
N ILE A 162 -4.37 -25.21 -8.98
CA ILE A 162 -3.20 -24.99 -8.10
C ILE A 162 -3.61 -24.42 -6.73
N VAL A 163 -4.42 -23.36 -6.72
CA VAL A 163 -4.91 -22.62 -5.55
C VAL A 163 -3.84 -22.36 -4.47
N PRO A 164 -2.71 -21.71 -4.81
CA PRO A 164 -1.66 -21.41 -3.82
C PRO A 164 -2.06 -20.24 -2.89
N ILE A 165 -2.93 -19.35 -3.38
CA ILE A 165 -3.48 -18.19 -2.67
C ILE A 165 -4.98 -18.22 -2.85
N PHE A 166 -5.72 -18.08 -1.76
CA PHE A 166 -7.18 -17.97 -1.79
C PHE A 166 -7.61 -16.52 -1.50
N PRO A 167 -8.09 -15.77 -2.50
CA PRO A 167 -8.54 -14.39 -2.29
C PRO A 167 -9.78 -14.36 -1.39
N LEU A 168 -9.69 -13.69 -0.24
CA LEU A 168 -10.80 -13.57 0.71
C LEU A 168 -11.63 -12.31 0.45
N ASP A 169 -10.97 -11.15 0.44
CA ASP A 169 -11.60 -9.86 0.25
C ASP A 169 -10.63 -8.84 -0.39
N ALA A 170 -11.20 -7.80 -0.98
CA ALA A 170 -10.49 -6.58 -1.34
C ALA A 170 -10.88 -5.50 -0.31
N PRO A 171 -10.00 -5.14 0.63
CA PRO A 171 -10.36 -4.22 1.70
C PRO A 171 -10.75 -2.85 1.10
N LYS A 172 -11.80 -2.26 1.66
CA LYS A 172 -12.22 -0.90 1.31
C LYS A 172 -11.56 0.09 2.25
N PHE A 173 -10.90 1.08 1.68
CA PHE A 173 -10.34 2.20 2.43
C PHE A 173 -11.39 3.30 2.57
N TYR A 174 -11.63 3.72 3.81
CA TYR A 174 -12.53 4.82 4.13
C TYR A 174 -11.75 5.93 4.81
N SER A 175 -11.97 7.16 4.37
CA SER A 175 -11.51 8.35 5.08
C SER A 175 -12.71 9.04 5.69
N VAL A 176 -12.64 9.32 6.99
CA VAL A 176 -13.68 10.07 7.71
C VAL A 176 -13.13 11.45 8.00
N ILE A 177 -13.74 12.45 7.37
CA ILE A 177 -13.35 13.85 7.53
C ILE A 177 -14.56 14.67 8.00
N TRP A 178 -14.28 15.79 8.65
CA TRP A 178 -15.32 16.76 8.97
C TRP A 178 -15.96 17.31 7.70
N SER A 179 -17.29 17.47 7.70
CA SER A 179 -18.06 17.90 6.51
C SER A 179 -17.75 19.33 6.06
N ASN A 180 -17.16 20.14 6.94
CA ASN A 180 -16.68 21.48 6.65
C ASN A 180 -15.26 21.49 6.05
N ILE A 181 -14.54 20.37 5.99
CA ILE A 181 -13.28 20.28 5.23
C ILE A 181 -13.60 20.32 3.74
N LYS A 182 -12.97 21.27 3.03
CA LYS A 182 -13.02 21.41 1.57
C LYS A 182 -11.64 21.14 1.00
N GLY A 183 -11.57 20.69 -0.26
CA GLY A 183 -10.32 20.49 -0.98
C GLY A 183 -9.61 19.16 -0.69
N TYR A 184 -10.15 18.31 0.18
CA TYR A 184 -9.67 16.94 0.34
C TYR A 184 -10.20 16.03 -0.76
N ASP A 185 -9.32 15.29 -1.41
CA ASP A 185 -9.65 14.21 -2.34
C ASP A 185 -8.98 12.92 -1.86
N MET A 186 -9.77 11.92 -1.50
CA MET A 186 -9.24 10.65 -0.99
C MET A 186 -8.35 9.92 -2.00
N ARG A 187 -8.48 10.21 -3.29
CA ARG A 187 -7.63 9.62 -4.34
C ARG A 187 -6.24 10.24 -4.38
N TRP A 188 -6.10 11.46 -3.85
CA TRP A 188 -4.82 12.17 -3.75
C TRP A 188 -4.09 11.81 -2.47
N GLY A 189 -4.80 11.32 -1.45
CA GLY A 189 -4.26 11.21 -0.11
C GLY A 189 -4.29 12.55 0.62
N PHE A 190 -3.82 12.55 1.87
CA PHE A 190 -3.80 13.76 2.70
C PHE A 190 -2.69 14.72 2.27
N ASP A 191 -1.50 14.19 2.05
CA ASP A 191 -0.28 14.88 1.61
C ASP A 191 -0.51 15.75 0.37
N ALA A 192 -0.97 15.16 -0.73
CA ALA A 192 -1.22 15.90 -1.97
C ALA A 192 -2.47 16.80 -1.90
N SER A 193 -3.46 16.46 -1.07
CA SER A 193 -4.63 17.31 -0.87
C SER A 193 -4.33 18.54 0.00
N CYS A 194 -3.38 18.43 0.94
CA CYS A 194 -3.15 19.37 2.03
C CYS A 194 -3.06 20.85 1.57
N PRO A 195 -2.33 21.20 0.49
CA PRO A 195 -2.25 22.59 0.02
C PRO A 195 -3.59 23.21 -0.41
N TYR A 196 -4.58 22.37 -0.76
CA TYR A 196 -5.90 22.78 -1.21
C TYR A 196 -6.96 22.68 -0.11
N MET A 197 -6.59 22.07 1.01
CA MET A 197 -7.48 21.82 2.11
C MET A 197 -7.76 23.08 2.92
N ARG A 198 -9.02 23.27 3.30
CA ARG A 198 -9.44 24.35 4.22
C ARG A 198 -10.68 23.96 5.00
N PHE A 199 -10.84 24.55 6.18
CA PHE A 199 -12.08 24.48 6.93
C PHE A 199 -13.05 25.60 6.54
N ASP A 200 -14.29 25.24 6.27
CA ASP A 200 -15.42 26.16 6.06
C ASP A 200 -16.18 26.36 7.38
N GLY A 201 -15.58 27.14 8.28
CA GLY A 201 -16.07 27.34 9.65
C GLY A 201 -15.48 26.35 10.65
N LEU A 202 -15.81 26.51 11.94
CA LEU A 202 -15.30 25.66 13.03
C LEU A 202 -16.17 24.40 13.20
N HIS A 203 -15.55 23.31 13.65
CA HIS A 203 -16.24 22.14 14.22
C HIS A 203 -15.97 22.00 15.71
N GLU A 204 -16.67 21.06 16.38
CA GLU A 204 -16.47 20.79 17.80
C GLU A 204 -15.00 20.41 18.09
N GLY A 205 -14.40 21.03 19.10
CA GLY A 205 -13.01 20.81 19.48
C GLY A 205 -11.96 21.61 18.69
N GLN A 206 -12.36 22.33 17.64
CA GLN A 206 -11.45 23.16 16.84
C GLN A 206 -11.33 24.58 17.40
N VAL A 207 -10.11 25.09 17.56
CA VAL A 207 -9.85 26.47 18.04
C VAL A 207 -9.74 27.45 16.88
N THR A 208 -9.17 27.02 15.76
CA THR A 208 -8.95 27.86 14.57
C THR A 208 -9.11 27.06 13.28
N VAL A 209 -9.54 27.74 12.21
CA VAL A 209 -9.64 27.18 10.85
C VAL A 209 -8.31 27.22 10.08
N ASN A 210 -7.28 27.84 10.66
CA ASN A 210 -5.97 28.04 10.04
C ASN A 210 -4.97 26.91 10.34
N GLU A 211 -5.37 25.89 11.10
CA GLU A 211 -4.49 24.78 11.45
C GLU A 211 -5.19 23.44 11.20
N PHE A 212 -4.42 22.49 10.66
CA PHE A 212 -4.76 21.07 10.71
C PHE A 212 -3.93 20.45 11.83
N ASN A 213 -4.61 19.84 12.81
CA ASN A 213 -3.96 19.15 13.92
C ASN A 213 -4.16 17.65 13.76
N THR A 214 -3.05 16.92 13.71
CA THR A 214 -3.01 15.46 13.71
C THR A 214 -2.43 14.98 15.03
N ARG A 215 -3.13 14.04 15.69
CA ARG A 215 -2.77 13.60 17.04
C ARG A 215 -1.67 12.53 17.07
N ASP A 216 -1.17 12.06 15.92
CA ASP A 216 -0.54 10.73 15.86
C ASP A 216 0.80 10.64 15.12
N ALA A 217 1.46 11.76 14.87
CA ALA A 217 2.83 11.72 14.37
C ALA A 217 3.83 11.83 15.53
N MET A 218 3.92 10.82 16.40
CA MET A 218 5.13 10.67 17.23
C MET A 218 6.29 10.27 16.30
N TRP A 219 6.82 11.24 15.57
CA TRP A 219 7.98 11.07 14.70
C TRP A 219 9.27 11.29 15.51
N SER A 220 10.30 10.53 15.17
CA SER A 220 11.61 10.62 15.84
C SER A 220 12.75 11.02 14.89
N GLU A 221 12.53 10.91 13.57
CA GLU A 221 13.55 11.09 12.54
C GLU A 221 12.93 11.74 11.29
N LEU A 222 13.67 12.64 10.62
CA LEU A 222 13.28 13.22 9.32
C LEU A 222 14.25 12.86 8.21
N ASN A 223 15.33 12.16 8.52
CA ASN A 223 16.24 11.64 7.53
C ASN A 223 15.55 10.50 6.76
N PRO A 224 15.30 10.66 5.45
CA PRO A 224 14.61 9.67 4.63
C PRO A 224 15.37 8.35 4.52
N LEU A 225 16.65 8.30 4.90
CA LEU A 225 17.46 7.09 4.88
C LEU A 225 17.39 6.30 6.20
N LEU A 226 16.82 6.87 7.26
CA LEU A 226 16.89 6.35 8.62
C LEU A 226 15.53 6.19 9.31
N PHE A 227 14.42 6.61 8.68
CA PHE A 227 13.10 6.35 9.26
C PHE A 227 12.85 4.83 9.35
N HIS A 228 12.27 4.41 10.47
CA HIS A 228 11.94 3.01 10.76
C HIS A 228 10.48 2.87 11.21
N GLU A 229 9.78 3.99 11.34
CA GLU A 229 8.41 4.10 11.78
C GLU A 229 7.55 4.90 10.77
N SER A 230 6.28 4.51 10.65
CA SER A 230 5.33 5.11 9.71
C SER A 230 5.08 6.60 9.95
N SER A 231 5.11 7.05 11.21
CA SER A 231 4.93 8.46 11.56
C SER A 231 6.00 9.37 10.96
N SER A 232 7.27 8.93 10.95
CA SER A 232 8.38 9.69 10.37
C SER A 232 8.31 9.73 8.84
N SER A 233 7.95 8.60 8.20
CA SER A 233 7.66 8.57 6.76
C SER A 233 6.57 9.57 6.38
N TRP A 234 5.47 9.59 7.14
CA TRP A 234 4.34 10.47 6.85
C TRP A 234 4.69 11.96 7.00
N ILE A 235 5.44 12.35 8.04
CA ILE A 235 5.89 13.74 8.18
C ILE A 235 6.90 14.11 7.09
N TYR A 236 7.77 13.18 6.70
CA TYR A 236 8.67 13.40 5.57
C TYR A 236 7.89 13.67 4.28
N GLU A 237 6.89 12.84 3.95
CA GLU A 237 6.01 13.03 2.78
C GLU A 237 5.27 14.37 2.79
N LEU A 238 4.93 14.90 3.97
CA LEU A 238 4.29 16.22 4.10
C LEU A 238 5.24 17.41 3.93
N THR A 239 6.54 17.19 4.07
CA THR A 239 7.55 18.26 4.08
C THR A 239 8.47 18.23 2.88
N ALA A 240 8.62 17.07 2.23
CA ALA A 240 9.41 16.89 1.03
C ALA A 240 8.54 17.04 -0.21
N ASP A 241 8.96 17.89 -1.14
CA ASP A 241 8.31 17.97 -2.45
C ASP A 241 8.67 16.74 -3.29
N PRO A 242 7.69 16.08 -3.93
CA PRO A 242 7.97 14.99 -4.84
C PRO A 242 8.66 15.50 -6.09
N LEU A 243 9.55 14.69 -6.68
CA LEU A 243 10.22 15.02 -7.92
C LEU A 243 9.22 15.16 -9.09
N LEU A 244 8.35 14.16 -9.24
CA LEU A 244 7.19 14.15 -10.13
C LEU A 244 5.95 13.83 -9.32
N GLN A 245 4.83 14.43 -9.69
CA GLN A 245 3.53 14.13 -9.10
C GLN A 245 2.54 13.78 -10.21
N TRP A 246 1.61 12.87 -9.92
CA TRP A 246 0.57 12.43 -10.83
C TRP A 246 -0.79 12.70 -10.21
N SER A 247 -1.76 13.10 -11.02
CA SER A 247 -3.16 13.12 -10.62
C SER A 247 -3.68 11.68 -10.47
N PRO A 248 -4.81 11.47 -9.78
CA PRO A 248 -5.48 10.17 -9.73
C PRO A 248 -5.83 9.60 -11.10
N ASP A 249 -6.01 10.49 -12.07
CA ASP A 249 -6.31 10.12 -13.46
C ASP A 249 -5.02 9.89 -14.26
N GLN A 250 -3.89 9.70 -13.58
CA GLN A 250 -2.55 9.46 -14.13
C GLN A 250 -2.07 10.56 -15.07
N VAL A 251 -2.46 11.80 -14.80
CA VAL A 251 -1.97 12.97 -15.53
C VAL A 251 -0.82 13.60 -14.74
N PRO A 252 0.36 13.82 -15.34
CA PRO A 252 1.45 14.52 -14.68
C PRO A 252 1.01 15.90 -14.17
N LEU A 253 1.33 16.21 -12.93
CA LEU A 253 1.06 17.50 -12.30
C LEU A 253 2.33 18.34 -12.25
N LYS A 254 2.17 19.65 -12.40
CA LYS A 254 3.25 20.66 -12.34
C LYS A 254 3.51 21.17 -10.92
N THR A 255 3.14 20.37 -9.93
CA THR A 255 3.21 20.71 -8.49
C THR A 255 4.36 20.03 -7.78
N GLY A 256 5.03 19.07 -8.43
CA GLY A 256 6.32 18.55 -7.97
C GLY A 256 7.49 19.48 -8.31
N LEU A 257 8.71 19.03 -8.08
CA LEU A 257 9.92 19.79 -8.41
C LEU A 257 10.13 19.97 -9.92
N ILE A 258 9.71 19.00 -10.73
CA ILE A 258 9.82 19.02 -12.19
C ILE A 258 8.57 19.64 -12.81
N ASP A 259 8.73 20.71 -13.59
CA ASP A 259 7.65 21.35 -14.36
C ASP A 259 7.52 20.79 -15.79
N ASN A 260 8.60 20.24 -16.36
CA ASN A 260 8.61 19.65 -17.69
C ASN A 260 9.72 18.60 -17.86
N TRP A 261 9.63 17.72 -18.87
CA TRP A 261 10.72 16.80 -19.22
C TRP A 261 10.75 16.47 -20.71
N GLU A 262 11.92 16.05 -21.18
CA GLU A 262 12.14 15.58 -22.54
C GLU A 262 12.89 14.24 -22.50
N GLN A 263 12.40 13.26 -23.26
CA GLN A 263 13.15 12.04 -23.52
C GLN A 263 14.13 12.31 -24.66
N ILE A 264 15.42 12.25 -24.37
CA ILE A 264 16.51 12.52 -25.34
C ILE A 264 16.84 11.24 -26.12
N SER A 265 16.78 10.08 -25.45
CA SER A 265 16.94 8.74 -26.02
C SER A 265 16.14 7.72 -25.20
N ASP A 266 16.16 6.45 -25.60
CA ASP A 266 15.44 5.36 -24.91
C ASP A 266 15.78 5.27 -23.41
N ASP A 267 16.97 5.71 -23.02
CA ASP A 267 17.53 5.63 -21.67
C ASP A 267 17.93 6.98 -21.06
N HIS A 268 17.74 8.10 -21.76
CA HIS A 268 18.10 9.43 -21.26
C HIS A 268 16.90 10.38 -21.24
N PHE A 269 16.68 10.98 -20.06
CA PHE A 269 15.68 12.01 -19.83
C PHE A 269 16.34 13.27 -19.33
N LYS A 270 15.83 14.42 -19.77
CA LYS A 270 16.18 15.72 -19.21
C LYS A 270 14.95 16.33 -18.56
N PHE A 271 15.13 16.78 -17.33
CA PHE A 271 14.07 17.30 -16.48
C PHE A 271 14.27 18.79 -16.28
N TYR A 272 13.20 19.56 -16.38
CA TYR A 272 13.18 21.00 -16.16
C TYR A 272 12.51 21.26 -14.81
N LEU A 273 13.29 21.76 -13.85
CA LEU A 273 12.79 22.11 -12.52
C LEU A 273 11.98 23.40 -12.55
N ARG A 274 11.06 23.58 -11.59
CA ARG A 274 10.37 24.85 -11.36
C ARG A 274 11.33 25.93 -10.82
N ASP A 275 11.01 27.20 -11.08
CA ASP A 275 11.90 28.34 -10.81
C ASP A 275 12.19 28.59 -9.31
N ASP A 276 11.40 28.00 -8.41
CA ASP A 276 11.49 28.19 -6.95
C ASP A 276 12.09 27.00 -6.19
N VAL A 277 12.84 26.13 -6.88
CA VAL A 277 13.63 25.06 -6.23
C VAL A 277 14.98 25.60 -5.76
N TYR A 278 15.25 25.47 -4.46
CA TYR A 278 16.52 25.89 -3.85
C TYR A 278 17.28 24.67 -3.29
N TRP A 279 18.53 24.50 -3.71
CA TRP A 279 19.40 23.42 -3.24
C TRP A 279 20.26 23.88 -2.07
N ASN A 280 20.41 23.04 -1.04
CA ASN A 280 21.23 23.32 0.14
C ASN A 280 22.74 23.17 -0.19
N PRO A 281 23.63 24.11 0.20
CA PRO A 281 23.35 25.34 0.93
C PRO A 281 22.97 26.51 0.04
N SER A 282 21.67 26.77 -0.05
CA SER A 282 21.01 28.02 -0.42
C SER A 282 21.58 28.79 -1.63
N PHE A 283 21.94 28.11 -2.71
CA PHE A 283 22.20 28.79 -3.98
C PHE A 283 21.09 28.49 -4.96
N ASN A 284 20.50 29.55 -5.54
CA ASN A 284 19.76 29.43 -6.78
C ASN A 284 20.81 29.11 -7.87
N VAL A 285 21.08 27.82 -8.06
CA VAL A 285 22.15 27.33 -8.95
C VAL A 285 21.75 27.39 -10.43
N THR A 286 20.48 27.68 -10.72
CA THR A 286 19.90 27.62 -12.08
C THR A 286 20.52 28.62 -13.08
N GLU A 287 21.14 29.71 -12.60
CA GLU A 287 21.81 30.71 -13.46
C GLU A 287 23.33 30.51 -13.56
N ARG A 288 23.86 29.45 -12.92
CA ARG A 288 25.32 29.26 -12.85
C ARG A 288 25.80 28.45 -14.05
N THR A 289 26.97 28.84 -14.53
CA THR A 289 27.70 28.17 -15.62
C THR A 289 29.07 27.77 -15.11
N SER A 290 29.82 27.01 -15.92
CA SER A 290 31.23 26.65 -15.66
C SER A 290 32.18 27.85 -15.42
N SER A 291 31.73 29.08 -15.68
CA SER A 291 32.47 30.33 -15.42
C SER A 291 32.04 31.09 -14.16
N SER A 292 31.09 30.56 -13.38
CA SER A 292 30.55 31.23 -12.19
C SER A 292 31.49 31.17 -10.99
N THR A 293 31.56 32.26 -10.21
CA THR A 293 32.47 32.39 -9.06
C THR A 293 32.11 31.44 -7.91
N PRO A 294 33.07 30.89 -7.15
CA PRO A 294 32.82 29.90 -6.09
C PRO A 294 31.75 30.27 -5.07
N LEU A 295 31.10 29.25 -4.50
CA LEU A 295 30.08 29.42 -3.47
C LEU A 295 30.74 29.78 -2.13
N ILE A 296 30.36 30.92 -1.55
CA ILE A 296 30.92 31.38 -0.27
C ILE A 296 29.82 31.33 0.79
N THR A 297 30.00 30.47 1.80
CA THR A 297 29.09 30.38 2.95
C THR A 297 29.87 30.63 4.23
N GLY A 298 29.46 31.63 5.02
CA GLY A 298 30.10 31.91 6.32
C GLY A 298 31.59 32.32 6.27
N GLY A 299 32.08 32.81 5.12
CA GLY A 299 33.48 33.20 4.93
C GLY A 299 34.42 32.05 4.55
N LEU A 300 33.90 30.84 4.39
CA LEU A 300 34.62 29.72 3.77
C LEU A 300 34.22 29.62 2.30
N VAL A 301 35.22 29.56 1.42
CA VAL A 301 35.04 29.20 0.01
C VAL A 301 34.80 27.70 0.00
N THR A 302 33.57 27.27 -0.24
CA THR A 302 33.34 25.87 -0.57
C THR A 302 33.79 25.72 -2.02
N ASP A 303 34.84 24.93 -2.26
CA ASP A 303 35.24 24.63 -3.63
C ASP A 303 34.03 23.99 -4.32
N VAL A 304 33.60 24.57 -5.45
CA VAL A 304 32.41 24.11 -6.18
C VAL A 304 32.63 22.69 -6.68
N GLY A 305 33.90 22.29 -6.87
CA GLY A 305 34.27 20.90 -7.13
C GLY A 305 33.88 19.95 -6.00
N GLU A 306 33.80 20.38 -4.75
CA GLU A 306 33.48 19.49 -3.62
C GLU A 306 31.97 19.28 -3.39
N LEU A 307 31.12 20.23 -3.81
CA LEU A 307 29.68 20.15 -3.55
C LEU A 307 28.91 19.25 -4.54
N MET A 308 29.49 18.99 -5.73
CA MET A 308 28.76 18.37 -6.85
C MET A 308 29.62 17.42 -7.69
N LEU A 309 30.75 16.90 -7.18
CA LEU A 309 31.46 15.82 -7.87
C LEU A 309 30.60 14.54 -7.79
N GLY A 310 30.04 14.15 -8.93
CA GLY A 310 29.43 12.84 -9.08
C GLY A 310 30.47 11.75 -8.77
N LEU A 311 30.03 10.66 -8.14
CA LEU A 311 30.89 9.54 -7.73
C LEU A 311 31.56 8.79 -8.91
N LYS A 312 31.36 9.24 -10.15
CA LYS A 312 31.86 8.60 -11.37
C LYS A 312 32.56 9.63 -12.27
N ASP A 313 33.84 9.37 -12.55
CA ASP A 313 34.65 9.97 -13.62
C ASP A 313 34.77 11.50 -13.66
N GLY A 314 34.59 12.19 -12.53
CA GLY A 314 34.83 13.64 -12.46
C GLY A 314 33.75 14.50 -13.13
N GLU A 315 32.59 13.90 -13.42
CA GLU A 315 31.41 14.64 -13.86
C GLU A 315 30.87 15.47 -12.69
N TYR A 316 30.57 16.74 -12.95
CA TYR A 316 29.97 17.65 -11.99
C TYR A 316 28.57 18.04 -12.46
N SER A 317 27.62 18.12 -11.52
CA SER A 317 26.34 18.77 -11.79
C SER A 317 26.52 20.28 -11.64
N ASP A 318 26.17 21.06 -12.65
CA ASP A 318 26.11 22.52 -12.58
C ASP A 318 24.77 23.04 -12.03
N GLY A 319 23.88 22.12 -11.64
CA GLY A 319 22.54 22.43 -11.19
C GLY A 319 21.53 22.70 -12.32
N THR A 320 21.84 22.31 -13.56
CA THR A 320 20.90 22.30 -14.70
C THR A 320 20.36 20.92 -15.05
#